data_AF-A0A958DDN1-F1
#
_entry.id   AF-A0A958DDN1-F1
#
_cell.length_a   1.000
_cell.length_b   1.000
_cell.length_c   1.000
_cell.angle_alpha   90.00
_cell.angle_beta   90.00
_cell.angle_gamma   90.00
#
_symmetry.space_group_name_H-M   'P 1'
#
loop_
_entity.id
_entity.type
_entity.pdbx_description
1 polymer ?
#
loop_
_entity_poly.entity_id
_entity_poly.type
_entity_poly.pdbx_seq_one_letter_code
_entity_poly.pdbx_strand_id
1 'polypeptide(L)'
;SPKGSFNALIYMHRYRPDTVSVVLNDYLREFRTKLTSHKNHLEAVSISASSSQGEKTKALKEIEKITKMIAEMEEYEREVLYPLATEQVEIDLDDGVKVNYPKLGAALKKIVGLDASAD
;
A
#
# COMPACT_ATOMS: atom_id res chain seq x y z
N SER A 1 -1.82 -3.11 -1.79
CA SER A 1 -1.71 -4.00 -0.62
C SER A 1 -2.73 -5.12 -0.74
N PRO A 2 -2.51 -6.28 -0.08
CA PRO A 2 -3.32 -7.48 -0.30
C PRO A 2 -4.82 -7.32 -0.03
N LYS A 3 -5.21 -6.48 0.94
CA LYS A 3 -6.62 -6.23 1.30
C LYS A 3 -7.16 -4.93 0.70
N GLY A 4 -6.35 -4.23 -0.11
CA GLY A 4 -6.77 -3.04 -0.85
C GLY A 4 -6.78 -1.74 -0.03
N SER A 5 -6.25 -1.72 1.19
CA SER A 5 -6.11 -0.48 1.99
C SER A 5 -5.18 0.55 1.35
N PHE A 6 -4.25 0.11 0.50
CA PHE A 6 -3.38 0.95 -0.32
C PHE A 6 -3.34 0.44 -1.77
N ASN A 7 -3.46 1.36 -2.72
CA ASN A 7 -3.36 1.09 -4.15
C ASN A 7 -2.59 2.23 -4.82
N ALA A 8 -1.81 1.89 -5.85
CA ALA A 8 -1.13 2.87 -6.70
C ALA A 8 -1.38 2.50 -8.17
N LEU A 9 -1.45 3.52 -9.03
CA LEU A 9 -1.53 3.36 -10.48
C LEU A 9 -0.24 3.90 -11.09
N ILE A 10 0.39 3.07 -11.92
CA ILE A 10 1.68 3.37 -12.54
C ILE A 10 1.49 3.26 -14.05
N TYR A 11 1.94 4.28 -14.78
CA TYR A 11 2.00 4.22 -16.23
C TYR A 11 3.28 3.52 -16.67
N MET A 12 3.17 2.40 -17.39
CA MET A 12 4.35 1.64 -17.85
C MET A 12 5.32 2.49 -18.69
N HIS A 13 4.81 3.40 -19.53
CA HIS A 13 5.66 4.30 -20.33
C HIS A 13 6.47 5.31 -19.49
N ARG A 14 6.24 5.39 -18.17
CA ARG A 14 7.03 6.21 -17.22
C ARG A 14 7.76 5.35 -16.19
N TYR A 15 7.68 4.03 -16.33
CA TYR A 15 8.36 3.13 -15.42
C TYR A 15 9.86 3.30 -15.56
N ARG A 16 10.51 3.31 -14.42
CA ARG A 16 11.97 3.27 -14.25
C ARG A 16 12.31 2.18 -13.22
N PRO A 17 13.54 1.63 -13.22
CA PRO A 17 13.95 0.63 -12.24
C PRO A 17 13.73 1.04 -10.77
N ASP A 18 13.78 2.35 -10.48
CA ASP A 18 13.54 2.92 -9.14
C ASP A 18 12.06 3.17 -8.80
N THR A 19 11.10 2.82 -9.67
CA THR A 19 9.67 3.12 -9.47
C THR A 19 9.13 2.51 -8.18
N VAL A 20 9.52 1.27 -7.86
CA VAL A 20 9.05 0.62 -6.63
C VAL A 20 9.62 1.32 -5.39
N SER A 21 10.84 1.83 -5.46
CA SER A 21 11.46 2.63 -4.39
C SER A 21 10.72 3.94 -4.17
N VAL A 22 10.26 4.59 -5.24
CA VAL A 22 9.41 5.79 -5.17
C VAL A 22 8.07 5.45 -4.51
N VAL A 23 7.39 4.38 -4.95
CA VAL A 23 6.13 3.94 -4.35
C VAL A 23 6.28 3.64 -2.86
N LEU A 24 7.38 2.97 -2.48
CA LEU A 24 7.66 2.63 -1.09
C LEU A 24 7.90 3.87 -0.22
N ASN A 25 8.85 4.73 -0.63
CA ASN A 25 9.31 5.82 0.21
C ASN A 25 8.36 7.01 0.19
N ASP A 26 7.90 7.40 -0.99
CA ASP A 26 7.20 8.66 -1.18
C ASP A 26 5.69 8.50 -1.04
N TYR A 27 5.15 7.27 -1.17
CA TYR A 27 3.71 7.02 -1.10
C TYR A 27 3.31 6.13 0.08
N LEU A 28 3.83 4.90 0.19
CA LEU A 28 3.41 3.96 1.22
C LEU A 28 3.78 4.46 2.63
N ARG A 29 5.04 4.87 2.84
CA ARG A 29 5.51 5.37 4.14
C ARG A 29 4.86 6.70 4.52
N GLU A 30 4.63 7.59 3.55
CA GLU A 30 3.89 8.83 3.77
C GLU A 30 2.43 8.52 4.17
N PHE A 31 1.77 7.60 3.47
CA PHE A 31 0.41 7.16 3.79
C PHE A 31 0.32 6.56 5.20
N ARG A 32 1.27 5.70 5.59
CA ARG A 32 1.32 5.15 6.96
C ARG A 32 1.52 6.25 7.99
N THR A 33 2.38 7.24 7.72
CA THR A 33 2.58 8.39 8.61
C THR A 33 1.26 9.15 8.83
N LYS A 34 0.53 9.43 7.75
CA LYS A 34 -0.80 10.08 7.82
C LYS A 34 -1.81 9.25 8.60
N LEU A 35 -1.84 7.93 8.42
CA LEU A 35 -2.69 7.02 9.19
C LEU A 35 -2.36 7.08 10.70
N THR A 36 -1.08 7.03 11.06
CA THR A 36 -0.65 7.13 12.45
C THR A 36 -1.04 8.47 13.07
N SER A 37 -0.83 9.58 12.36
CA SER A 37 -1.27 10.90 12.84
C SER A 37 -2.79 10.95 13.04
N HIS A 38 -3.57 10.37 12.12
CA HIS A 38 -5.03 10.32 12.26
C HIS A 38 -5.47 9.44 13.45
N LYS A 39 -4.83 8.29 13.66
CA LYS A 39 -5.05 7.43 14.82
C LYS A 39 -4.80 8.18 16.13
N ASN A 40 -3.66 8.88 16.24
CA ASN A 40 -3.32 9.65 17.44
C ASN A 40 -4.35 10.76 17.73
N HIS A 41 -4.88 11.40 16.69
CA HIS A 41 -5.96 12.37 16.85
C HIS A 41 -7.25 11.73 17.38
N LEU A 42 -7.64 10.57 16.85
CA LEU A 42 -8.82 9.84 17.32
C LEU A 42 -8.64 9.32 18.75
N GLU A 43 -7.42 8.92 19.13
CA GLU A 43 -7.10 8.54 20.52
C GLU A 43 -7.35 9.71 21.47
N ALA A 44 -6.92 10.92 21.12
CA ALA A 44 -7.20 12.13 21.90
C ALA A 44 -8.72 12.41 22.02
N VAL A 45 -9.48 12.22 20.93
CA VAL A 45 -10.96 12.34 20.96
C VAL A 45 -11.59 11.29 21.89
N SER A 46 -11.08 10.05 21.86
CA SER A 46 -11.65 8.95 22.65
C SER A 46 -11.57 9.17 24.17
N ILE A 47 -10.54 9.89 24.63
CA ILE A 47 -10.30 10.17 26.05
C ILE A 47 -10.76 11.58 26.48
N SER A 48 -11.13 12.45 25.54
CA SER A 48 -11.49 13.83 25.84
C SER A 48 -12.75 13.92 26.72
N ALA A 49 -12.70 14.76 27.75
CA ALA A 49 -13.86 15.06 28.59
C ALA A 49 -14.95 15.85 27.84
N SER A 50 -14.59 16.58 26.79
CA SER A 50 -15.52 17.40 26.00
C SER A 50 -16.25 16.62 24.90
N SER A 51 -15.83 15.38 24.62
CA SER A 51 -16.45 14.56 23.57
C SER A 51 -17.62 13.75 24.13
N SER A 52 -18.70 13.69 23.34
CA SER A 52 -19.87 12.87 23.63
C SER A 52 -19.53 11.36 23.60
N GLN A 53 -20.34 10.56 24.29
CA GLN A 53 -20.17 9.10 24.27
C GLN A 53 -20.25 8.51 22.85
N GLY A 54 -21.08 9.11 21.98
CA GLY A 54 -21.20 8.71 20.59
C GLY A 54 -19.92 8.98 19.79
N GLU A 55 -19.29 10.14 19.98
CA GLU A 55 -18.00 10.48 19.35
C GLU A 55 -16.88 9.56 19.83
N LYS A 56 -16.81 9.29 21.13
CA LYS A 56 -15.84 8.34 21.70
C LYS A 56 -15.98 6.95 21.09
N THR A 57 -17.21 6.45 20.98
CA THR A 57 -17.49 5.13 20.39
C THR A 57 -17.11 5.08 18.91
N LYS A 58 -17.39 6.14 18.14
CA LYS A 58 -16.98 6.24 16.73
C LYS A 58 -15.47 6.28 16.60
N ALA A 59 -14.79 7.07 17.44
CA ALA A 59 -13.33 7.19 17.44
C ALA A 59 -12.66 5.83 17.71
N LEU A 60 -13.14 5.06 18.69
CA LEU A 60 -12.62 3.72 19.00
C LEU A 60 -12.77 2.75 17.81
N LYS A 61 -13.91 2.78 17.09
CA LYS A 61 -14.11 1.95 15.90
C LYS A 61 -13.16 2.31 14.76
N GLU A 62 -12.95 3.60 14.52
CA GLU A 62 -12.01 4.05 13.48
C GLU A 62 -10.55 3.76 13.87
N ILE A 63 -10.18 3.87 15.15
CA ILE A 63 -8.86 3.45 15.65
C ILE A 63 -8.59 1.98 15.33
N GLU A 64 -9.56 1.10 15.58
CA GLU A 64 -9.42 -0.33 15.31
C GLU A 64 -9.20 -0.60 13.80
N LYS A 65 -9.96 0.10 12.95
CA LYS A 65 -9.82 0.01 11.49
C LYS A 65 -8.46 0.51 11.02
N ILE A 66 -8.01 1.68 11.48
CA ILE A 66 -6.71 2.26 11.09
C ILE A 66 -5.57 1.38 11.58
N THR A 67 -5.68 0.80 12.79
CA THR A 67 -4.67 -0.13 13.32
C THR A 67 -4.51 -1.34 12.40
N LYS A 68 -5.61 -1.91 11.90
CA LYS A 68 -5.58 -3.00 10.92
C LYS A 68 -4.94 -2.58 9.59
N MET A 69 -5.23 -1.35 9.11
CA MET A 69 -4.60 -0.81 7.90
C MET A 69 -3.10 -0.61 8.06
N ILE A 70 -2.65 -0.04 9.19
CA ILE A 70 -1.22 0.16 9.47
C ILE A 70 -0.47 -1.18 9.49
N ALA A 71 -1.01 -2.17 10.19
CA ALA A 71 -0.42 -3.51 10.22
C ALA A 71 -0.32 -4.14 8.83
N GLU A 72 -1.35 -3.97 7.99
CA GLU A 72 -1.30 -4.41 6.59
C GLU A 72 -0.23 -3.66 5.78
N MET A 73 -0.04 -2.36 6.00
CA MET A 73 1.01 -1.59 5.30
C MET A 73 2.41 -2.03 5.72
N GLU A 74 2.62 -2.32 7.00
CA GLU A 74 3.91 -2.81 7.52
C GLU A 74 4.26 -4.19 6.98
N GLU A 75 3.27 -5.10 6.92
CA GLU A 75 3.45 -6.41 6.30
C GLU A 75 3.69 -6.28 4.79
N TYR A 76 2.90 -5.47 4.09
CA TYR A 76 3.07 -5.26 2.65
C TYR A 76 4.41 -4.59 2.30
N GLU A 77 4.88 -3.65 3.13
CA GLU A 77 6.22 -3.08 3.03
C GLU A 77 7.28 -4.17 3.13
N ARG A 78 7.25 -4.95 4.22
CA ARG A 78 8.31 -5.91 4.56
C ARG A 78 8.38 -7.08 3.57
N GLU A 79 7.23 -7.65 3.23
CA GLU A 79 7.16 -8.90 2.46
C GLU A 79 7.18 -8.67 0.94
N VAL A 80 6.80 -7.47 0.46
CA VAL A 80 6.60 -7.23 -0.98
C VAL A 80 7.38 -6.01 -1.48
N LEU A 81 7.07 -4.81 -0.98
CA LEU A 81 7.60 -3.59 -1.59
C LEU A 81 9.10 -3.38 -1.29
N TYR A 82 9.58 -3.70 -0.09
CA TYR A 82 10.98 -3.52 0.27
C TYR A 82 11.92 -4.45 -0.50
N PRO A 83 11.63 -5.77 -0.64
CA PRO A 83 12.41 -6.64 -1.52
C PRO A 83 12.42 -6.14 -2.97
N LEU A 84 11.25 -5.81 -3.55
CA LEU A 84 11.16 -5.34 -4.94
C LEU A 84 11.85 -3.99 -5.16
N ALA A 85 11.78 -3.06 -4.20
CA ALA A 85 12.50 -1.79 -4.26
C ALA A 85 14.03 -1.99 -4.22
N THR A 86 14.49 -3.04 -3.55
CA THR A 86 15.91 -3.42 -3.48
C THR A 86 16.37 -4.05 -4.79
N GLU A 87 15.52 -4.88 -5.39
CA GLU A 87 15.79 -5.55 -6.68
C GLU A 87 15.89 -4.55 -7.85
N GLN A 88 15.15 -3.43 -7.77
CA GLN A 88 15.06 -2.43 -8.83
C GLN A 88 14.73 -3.05 -10.20
N VAL A 89 13.67 -3.85 -10.22
CA VAL A 89 13.21 -4.60 -11.42
C VAL A 89 13.17 -3.69 -12.64
N GLU A 90 13.90 -4.06 -13.69
CA GLU A 90 13.85 -3.36 -14.98
C GLU A 90 12.79 -3.98 -15.89
N ILE A 91 12.14 -3.15 -16.70
CA ILE A 91 11.18 -3.60 -17.71
C ILE A 91 11.58 -3.04 -19.07
N ASP A 92 11.39 -3.85 -20.12
CA ASP A 92 11.53 -3.42 -21.50
C ASP A 92 10.15 -3.19 -22.09
N LEU A 93 9.87 -2.00 -22.60
CA LEU A 93 8.54 -1.70 -23.15
C LEU A 93 8.21 -2.53 -24.40
N ASP A 94 9.22 -2.99 -25.14
CA ASP A 94 9.04 -3.80 -26.34
C ASP A 94 8.58 -5.23 -26.02
N ASP A 95 8.86 -5.74 -24.81
CA ASP A 95 8.35 -7.02 -24.29
C ASP A 95 6.81 -7.02 -24.11
N GLY A 96 6.21 -5.83 -24.02
CA GLY A 96 4.78 -5.65 -23.82
C GLY A 96 4.28 -6.02 -22.42
N VAL A 97 2.98 -5.83 -22.18
CA VAL A 97 2.39 -5.94 -20.83
C VAL A 97 2.42 -7.37 -20.30
N LYS A 98 2.18 -8.37 -21.15
CA LYS A 98 2.10 -9.78 -20.72
C LYS A 98 3.40 -10.30 -20.10
N VAL A 99 4.53 -9.84 -20.62
CA VAL A 99 5.86 -10.25 -20.15
C VAL A 99 6.30 -9.41 -18.95
N ASN A 100 6.01 -8.09 -18.96
CA ASN A 100 6.46 -7.20 -17.89
C ASN A 100 5.60 -7.25 -16.64
N TYR A 101 4.30 -7.50 -16.76
CA TYR A 101 3.38 -7.50 -15.63
C TYR A 101 3.83 -8.52 -14.57
N PRO A 102 4.07 -9.81 -14.87
CA PRO A 102 4.43 -10.79 -13.86
C PRO A 102 5.74 -10.48 -13.11
N LYS A 103 6.65 -9.67 -13.68
CA LYS A 103 7.94 -9.29 -13.06
C LYS A 103 7.77 -8.58 -11.71
N LEU A 104 6.63 -7.95 -11.44
CA LEU A 104 6.35 -7.26 -10.16
C LEU A 104 5.61 -8.15 -9.14
N GLY A 105 5.31 -9.40 -9.49
CA GLY A 105 4.81 -10.44 -8.58
C GLY A 105 3.64 -9.99 -7.69
N ALA A 106 3.79 -10.23 -6.38
CA ALA A 106 2.74 -9.98 -5.38
C ALA A 106 2.41 -8.48 -5.16
N ALA A 107 3.18 -7.55 -5.74
CA ALA A 107 2.82 -6.13 -5.69
C ALA A 107 1.62 -5.80 -6.58
N LEU A 108 1.31 -6.66 -7.54
CA LEU A 108 0.27 -6.43 -8.52
C LEU A 108 -1.09 -6.93 -8.06
N LYS A 109 -2.11 -6.20 -8.49
CA LYS A 109 -3.49 -6.67 -8.40
C LYS A 109 -3.69 -7.76 -9.43
N LYS A 110 -4.21 -8.92 -9.02
CA LYS A 110 -4.51 -10.02 -9.95
C LYS A 110 -5.40 -9.54 -11.12
N ILE A 111 -4.98 -9.83 -12.35
CA ILE A 111 -5.79 -9.59 -13.56
C ILE A 111 -6.02 -10.93 -14.24
N VAL A 112 -7.30 -11.33 -14.31
CA VAL A 112 -7.70 -12.57 -14.99
C VAL A 112 -7.24 -12.53 -16.44
N GLY A 113 -6.43 -13.52 -16.84
CA GLY A 113 -5.89 -13.64 -18.19
C GLY A 113 -4.49 -13.06 -18.41
N LEU A 114 -3.88 -12.43 -17.39
CA LEU A 114 -2.47 -12.01 -17.39
C LEU A 114 -1.55 -12.91 -16.55
N ASP A 115 -2.13 -13.76 -15.69
CA ASP A 115 -1.40 -14.67 -14.79
C ASP A 115 -0.95 -15.99 -15.47
N ALA A 116 -1.09 -16.11 -16.79
CA ALA A 116 -0.76 -17.33 -17.52
C ALA A 116 0.58 -17.16 -18.23
N SER A 117 1.60 -17.88 -17.74
CA SER A 117 2.66 -18.39 -18.60
C SER A 117 1.99 -19.11 -19.77
N ALA A 118 2.23 -18.64 -21.00
CA ALA A 118 1.96 -19.46 -22.17
C ALA A 118 3.03 -20.57 -22.17
N ASP A 119 2.56 -21.80 -21.92
CA ASP A 119 3.22 -23.11 -22.05
C ASP A 119 4.45 -23.41 -21.17
#